data_AF-A0A1I1KHI1-F1
#
_entry.id   AF-A0A1I1KHI1-F1
#
_cell.length_a   1.000
_cell.length_b   1.000
_cell.length_c   1.000
_cell.angle_alpha   90.00
_cell.angle_beta   90.00
_cell.angle_gamma   90.00
#
_symmetry.space_group_name_H-M   'P 1'
#
loop_
_entity.id
_entity.type
_entity.pdbx_description
1 polymer ?
#
loop_
_entity_poly.entity_id
_entity_poly.type
_entity_poly.pdbx_seq_one_letter_code
_entity_poly.pdbx_strand_id
1 'polypeptide(L)' 'MIASSAIFGSATEIGIEHHGELYRLKITRQGKLILTK' A
#
# COMPACT_ATOMS: atom_id res chain seq x y z
N MET A 1 2.28 -7.07 14.21
CA MET A 1 3.02 -6.00 13.51
C MET A 1 3.52 -6.59 12.20
N ILE A 2 3.27 -5.93 11.06
CA ILE A 2 3.72 -6.37 9.74
C ILE A 2 4.64 -5.29 9.18
N ALA A 3 5.83 -5.66 8.69
CA ALA A 3 6.74 -4.72 8.05
C ALA A 3 6.19 -4.30 6.69
N SER A 4 6.29 -3.02 6.34
CA SER A 4 5.83 -2.51 5.04
C SER A 4 6.50 -3.25 3.87
N SER A 5 7.78 -3.58 3.99
CA SER A 5 8.51 -4.38 3.00
C SER A 5 7.87 -5.76 2.73
N ALA A 6 7.21 -6.35 3.71
CA ALA A 6 6.52 -7.64 3.53
C ALA A 6 5.25 -7.52 2.69
N ILE A 7 4.62 -6.34 2.67
CA ILE A 7 3.39 -6.08 1.93
C ILE A 7 3.70 -5.57 0.52
N PHE A 8 4.73 -4.73 0.38
CA PHE A 8 5.13 -4.13 -0.89
C PHE A 8 6.09 -5.01 -1.71
N GLY A 9 6.92 -5.84 -1.06
CA GLY A 9 8.00 -6.55 -1.76
C GLY A 9 8.91 -5.56 -2.49
N SER A 10 9.03 -5.72 -3.82
CA SER A 10 9.75 -4.79 -4.70
C SER A 10 8.86 -3.71 -5.33
N ALA A 11 7.55 -3.72 -5.04
CA ALA A 11 6.61 -2.74 -5.56
C ALA A 11 6.58 -1.46 -4.72
N THR A 12 6.09 -0.38 -5.30
CA THR A 12 5.86 0.90 -4.63
C THR A 12 4.38 1.23 -4.45
N GLU A 13 3.50 0.42 -5.03
CA GLU A 13 2.04 0.50 -4.94
C GLU A 13 1.44 -0.90 -4.93
N ILE A 14 0.41 -1.11 -4.11
CA ILE A 14 -0.40 -2.33 -4.07
C ILE A 14 -1.89 -1.97 -4.05
N GLY A 15 -2.70 -2.83 -4.67
CA GLY A 15 -4.16 -2.80 -4.53
C GLY A 15 -4.60 -3.56 -3.29
N ILE A 16 -5.62 -3.06 -2.59
CA ILE A 16 -6.24 -3.71 -1.45
C ILE A 16 -7.74 -3.73 -1.70
N GLU A 17 -8.32 -4.91 -1.84
CA GLU A 17 -9.77 -5.07 -1.83
C GLU A 17 -10.26 -5.04 -0.37
N HIS A 18 -11.22 -4.17 -0.08
CA HIS A 18 -11.81 -4.03 1.24
C HIS A 18 -13.30 -3.70 1.13
N HIS A 19 -14.16 -4.58 1.65
CA HIS A 19 -15.62 -4.47 1.56
C HIS A 19 -16.14 -4.28 0.11
N GLY A 20 -15.52 -4.95 -0.86
CA GLY A 20 -15.90 -4.86 -2.27
C GLY A 20 -15.43 -3.57 -2.97
N GLU A 21 -14.65 -2.73 -2.28
CA GLU A 21 -14.04 -1.55 -2.86
C GLU A 21 -12.53 -1.75 -3.00
N LEU A 22 -11.97 -1.25 -4.10
CA LEU A 22 -10.52 -1.24 -4.30
C LEU A 22 -9.93 0.02 -3.67
N TYR A 23 -8.89 -0.18 -2.89
CA TYR A 23 -8.02 0.86 -2.38
C TYR A 23 -6.61 0.67 -2.93
N ARG A 24 -5.81 1.73 -2.88
CA ARG A 24 -4.40 1.71 -3.23
C ARG A 24 -3.57 2.19 -2.06
N LEU A 25 -2.62 1.37 -1.65
CA LEU A 25 -1.59 1.74 -0.70
C LEU A 25 -0.29 1.98 -1.46
N LYS A 26 0.32 3.16 -1.31
CA LYS A 26 1.57 3.54 -1.99
C LYS A 26 2.63 4.10 -1.06
N ILE A 27 3.89 3.89 -1.41
CA ILE A 27 5.05 4.54 -0.79
C ILE A 27 5.36 5.81 -1.58
N THR A 28 5.35 6.95 -0.89
CA THR A 28 5.75 8.23 -1.48
C THR A 28 7.26 8.33 -1.64
N ARG A 29 7.73 9.29 -2.45
CA ARG A 29 9.16 9.61 -2.57
C ARG A 29 9.81 10.02 -1.23
N GLN A 30 9.02 10.49 -0.26
CA GLN A 30 9.48 10.84 1.09
C GLN A 30 9.41 9.65 2.07
N GLY A 31 9.10 8.44 1.60
CA GLY A 31 9.01 7.23 2.42
C GLY A 31 7.71 7.08 3.23
N LYS A 32 6.76 8.02 3.12
CA LYS A 32 5.45 7.94 3.77
C LYS A 32 4.52 6.97 3.05
N LEU A 33 3.66 6.29 3.81
CA LEU A 33 2.55 5.50 3.28
C LEU A 33 1.31 6.37 3.08
N ILE A 34 0.64 6.20 1.93
CA ILE A 34 -0.63 6.84 1.63
C ILE A 34 -1.61 5.78 1.16
N LEU A 35 -2.81 5.77 1.75
CA LEU A 35 -3.95 4.98 1.31
C LEU A 35 -4.94 5.87 0.57
N THR A 36 -5.34 5.49 -0.63
CA THR A 36 -6.39 6.15 -1.41
C THR A 36 -7.45 5.14 -1.83
N LYS A 37 -8.67 5.62 -2.09
CA LYS A 37 -9.70 4.84 -2.78
C LYS A 37 -9.46 4.92 -4.28
#